data_AF-A0A3D4BJ55-F1
#
_entry.id   AF-A0A3D4BJ55-F1
#
_cell.length_a   1.000
_cell.length_b   1.000
_cell.length_c   1.000
_cell.angle_alpha   90.00
_cell.angle_beta   90.00
_cell.angle_gamma   90.00
#
_symmetry.space_group_name_H-M   'P 1'
#
loop_
_entity.id
_entity.type
_entity.pdbx_description
1 polymer ?
#
loop_
_entity_poly.entity_id
_entity_poly.type
_entity_poly.pdbx_seq_one_letter_code
_entity_poly.pdbx_strand_id
1 'polypeptide(L)'
;PVLLESLACETPVISFDCQSGPSEIIITNENGILVENQNKEKMIVAMNELISNKKLYLHCKNNAKSSVEKFSIQNIGNQWLQLFNSLNK
;
A
#
# COMPACT_ATOMS: atom_id res chain seq x y z
N PRO A 1 6.28 -8.09 -1.11
CA PRO A 1 5.67 -9.00 -0.10
C PRO A 1 5.28 -8.26 1.19
N VAL A 2 6.26 -7.70 1.92
CA VAL A 2 6.02 -7.14 3.28
C VAL A 2 5.04 -5.94 3.30
N LEU A 3 5.08 -5.05 2.30
CA LEU A 3 4.16 -3.90 2.25
C LEU A 3 2.69 -4.35 2.12
N LEU A 4 2.42 -5.34 1.26
CA LEU A 4 1.08 -5.89 1.05
C LEU A 4 0.56 -6.59 2.31
N GLU A 5 1.42 -7.35 2.99
CA GLU A 5 1.06 -8.04 4.24
C GLU A 5 0.74 -7.06 5.36
N SER A 6 1.54 -6.01 5.51
CA SER A 6 1.30 -4.96 6.50
C SER A 6 -0.06 -4.27 6.28
N LEU A 7 -0.35 -3.89 5.04
CA LEU A 7 -1.63 -3.28 4.66
C LEU A 7 -2.81 -4.24 4.80
N ALA A 8 -2.65 -5.52 4.45
CA ALA A 8 -3.68 -6.54 4.67
C ALA A 8 -4.00 -6.77 6.16
N CYS A 9 -3.01 -6.56 7.03
CA CYS A 9 -3.13 -6.55 8.49
C CYS A 9 -3.55 -5.17 9.05
N GLU A 10 -4.15 -4.29 8.23
CA GLU A 10 -4.65 -2.98 8.65
C GLU A 10 -3.59 -2.10 9.31
N THR A 11 -2.33 -2.25 8.87
CA THR A 11 -1.20 -1.49 9.39
C THR A 11 -0.68 -0.56 8.31
N PRO A 12 -0.89 0.77 8.45
CA PRO A 12 -0.35 1.74 7.50
C PRO A 12 1.17 1.68 7.41
N VAL A 13 1.70 1.94 6.22
CA VAL A 13 3.12 1.80 5.92
C VAL A 13 3.77 3.14 5.59
N ILE A 14 4.97 3.38 6.12
CA ILE A 14 5.86 4.44 5.64
C ILE A 14 7.01 3.77 4.91
N SER A 15 7.27 4.18 3.68
CA SER A 15 8.35 3.60 2.87
C SER A 15 9.02 4.65 1.99
N PHE A 16 10.28 4.41 1.63
CA PHE A 16 10.93 5.19 0.59
C PHE A 16 10.35 4.86 -0.79
N ASP A 17 10.29 5.86 -1.66
CA ASP A 17 9.93 5.74 -3.07
C ASP A 17 11.11 5.18 -3.88
N CYS A 18 11.48 3.93 -3.58
CA CYS A 18 12.46 3.21 -4.36
C CYS A 18 11.86 2.87 -5.73
N GLN A 19 12.73 2.73 -6.75
CA GLN A 19 12.36 2.59 -8.16
C GLN A 19 11.29 1.51 -8.46
N SER A 20 11.16 0.47 -7.63
CA SER A 20 10.20 -0.61 -7.87
C SER A 20 9.44 -1.00 -6.61
N GLY A 21 8.10 -0.90 -6.68
CA GLY A 21 7.17 -1.50 -5.73
C GLY A 21 6.41 -0.51 -4.83
N PRO A 22 7.07 0.32 -4.00
CA PRO A 22 6.38 1.18 -3.03
C PRO A 22 5.31 2.08 -3.62
N SER A 23 5.59 2.77 -4.74
CA SER A 23 4.63 3.67 -5.40
C SER A 23 3.45 2.97 -6.08
N GLU A 24 3.53 1.66 -6.34
CA GLU A 24 2.41 0.88 -6.88
C GLU A 24 1.45 0.39 -5.79
N ILE A 25 1.91 0.38 -4.53
CA ILE A 25 1.23 -0.19 -3.37
C ILE A 25 0.75 0.91 -2.40
N ILE A 26 1.56 1.94 -2.17
CA ILE A 26 1.32 2.99 -1.18
C ILE A 26 0.74 4.22 -1.88
N ILE A 27 -0.38 4.69 -1.35
CA ILE A 27 -1.03 5.93 -1.73
C ILE A 27 -0.91 6.86 -0.52
N THR A 28 -0.09 7.90 -0.65
CA THR A 28 0.21 8.83 0.45
C THR A 28 -1.07 9.44 1.02
N ASN A 29 -1.18 9.43 2.35
CA ASN A 29 -2.35 9.86 3.14
C ASN A 29 -3.62 9.04 2.95
N GLU A 30 -3.56 7.91 2.21
CA GLU A 30 -4.69 7.00 2.07
C GLU A 30 -4.44 5.66 2.73
N ASN A 31 -3.27 5.04 2.56
CA ASN A 31 -2.93 3.77 3.22
C ASN A 31 -1.54 3.80 3.87
N GLY A 32 -0.85 4.92 3.79
CA GLY A 32 0.54 5.07 4.20
C GLY A 32 1.13 6.41 3.79
N ILE A 33 2.45 6.52 3.86
CA ILE A 33 3.20 7.69 3.37
C ILE A 33 4.38 7.21 2.54
N LEU A 34 4.46 7.70 1.32
CA LEU A 34 5.60 7.50 0.45
C LEU A 34 6.59 8.66 0.62
N VAL A 35 7.84 8.33 0.92
CA VAL A 35 8.90 9.28 1.24
C VAL A 35 9.92 9.29 0.10
N GLU A 36 10.41 10.46 -0.31
CA GLU A 36 11.49 10.55 -1.30
C GLU A 36 12.68 9.64 -0.96
N ASN A 37 13.17 8.89 -1.95
CA ASN A 37 14.22 7.90 -1.74
C ASN A 37 15.46 8.49 -1.06
N GLN A 38 15.96 7.81 -0.03
CA GLN A 38 17.12 8.23 0.78
C GLN A 38 16.98 9.59 1.48
N ASN A 39 15.79 10.21 1.50
CA ASN A 39 15.57 11.45 2.24
C ASN A 39 15.24 11.16 3.72
N LYS A 40 16.29 11.08 4.55
CA LYS A 40 16.18 10.81 5.99
C LYS A 40 15.32 11.82 6.73
N GLU A 41 15.42 13.10 6.39
CA GLU A 41 14.67 14.16 7.06
C GLU A 41 13.16 14.00 6.83
N LYS A 42 12.76 13.76 5.58
CA LYS A 42 11.36 13.49 5.24
C LYS A 42 10.84 12.20 5.86
N MET A 43 11.69 11.18 6.04
CA MET A 43 11.31 9.95 6.73
C MET A 43 10.95 10.23 8.20
N ILE A 44 11.76 11.04 8.89
CA ILE A 44 11.49 11.44 10.29
C ILE A 44 10.19 12.23 10.36
N VAL A 45 9.98 13.18 9.45
CA VAL A 45 8.73 13.96 9.38
C VAL A 45 7.52 13.05 9.17
N ALA A 46 7.60 12.09 8.24
CA ALA A 46 6.51 11.15 7.99
C ALA A 46 6.19 10.27 9.21
N MET A 47 7.21 9.76 9.91
CA MET A 47 7.03 8.98 11.14
C MET A 47 6.35 9.81 12.24
N ASN A 48 6.81 11.05 12.45
CA ASN A 48 6.24 11.96 13.43
C ASN A 48 4.80 12.36 13.09
N GLU A 49 4.51 12.60 11.82
CA GLU A 49 3.15 12.91 11.37
C GLU A 49 2.22 11.74 11.66
N LEU A 50 2.59 10.52 11.28
CA LEU A 50 1.73 9.35 11.45
C LEU A 50 1.49 8.99 12.93
N ILE A 51 2.48 9.20 13.81
CA ILE A 51 2.33 8.90 15.25
C ILE A 51 1.58 10.00 16.01
N SER A 52 1.74 11.26 15.62
CA SER A 52 1.13 12.41 16.32
C SER A 52 -0.28 12.73 15.80
N ASN A 53 -0.54 12.50 14.51
CA ASN A 53 -1.83 12.76 13.88
C ASN A 53 -2.72 11.51 13.90
N LYS A 54 -3.41 11.29 15.03
CA LYS A 54 -4.33 10.14 15.21
C LYS A 54 -5.42 10.08 14.13
N LYS A 55 -5.89 11.22 13.62
CA LYS A 55 -6.90 11.25 12.56
C LYS A 55 -6.37 10.67 11.26
N LEU A 56 -5.18 11.11 10.84
CA LEU A 56 -4.49 10.57 9.67
C LEU A 56 -4.21 9.08 9.83
N TYR A 57 -3.68 8.67 10.99
CA TYR A 57 -3.40 7.25 11.26
C TYR A 57 -4.65 6.38 11.12
N LEU A 58 -5.78 6.77 11.73
CA LEU A 58 -7.03 6.02 11.65
C LEU A 58 -7.59 5.99 10.23
N HIS A 59 -7.49 7.09 9.49
CA HIS A 59 -7.87 7.13 8.06
C HIS A 59 -7.04 6.12 7.27
N CYS A 60 -5.71 6.18 7.37
CA CYS A 60 -4.83 5.25 6.69
C CYS A 60 -5.09 3.79 7.07
N LYS A 61 -5.33 3.53 8.37
CA LYS A 61 -5.62 2.18 8.88
C LYS A 61 -6.90 1.61 8.28
N ASN A 62 -7.97 2.40 8.24
CA ASN A 62 -9.27 1.95 7.74
C ASN A 62 -9.24 1.64 6.24
N ASN A 63 -8.35 2.28 5.49
CA ASN A 63 -8.18 2.09 4.06
C ASN A 63 -7.07 1.06 3.70
N ALA A 64 -6.23 0.66 4.66
CA ALA A 64 -5.06 -0.17 4.40
C ALA A 64 -5.44 -1.49 3.73
N LYS A 65 -6.41 -2.22 4.30
CA LYS A 65 -6.81 -3.55 3.80
C LYS A 65 -7.46 -3.46 2.42
N SER A 66 -8.44 -2.57 2.24
CA SER A 66 -9.16 -2.41 0.97
C SER A 66 -8.24 -1.97 -0.18
N SER A 67 -7.22 -1.15 0.12
CA SER A 67 -6.26 -0.67 -0.89
C SER A 67 -5.47 -1.78 -1.57
N VAL A 68 -5.31 -2.94 -0.92
CA VAL A 68 -4.54 -4.08 -1.41
C VAL A 68 -5.40 -5.27 -1.81
N GLU A 69 -6.73 -5.20 -1.68
CA GLU A 69 -7.64 -6.30 -2.04
C GLU A 69 -7.52 -6.70 -3.52
N LYS A 70 -7.19 -5.76 -4.41
CA LYS A 70 -6.93 -6.03 -5.84
C LYS A 70 -5.82 -7.07 -6.08
N PHE A 71 -4.91 -7.23 -5.12
CA PHE A 71 -3.81 -8.20 -5.15
C PHE A 71 -4.15 -9.52 -4.45
N SER A 72 -5.38 -9.69 -3.96
CA SER A 72 -5.80 -10.94 -3.32
C SER A 72 -5.76 -12.11 -4.32
N ILE A 73 -5.53 -13.32 -3.79
CA ILE A 73 -5.52 -14.56 -4.57
C ILE A 73 -6.83 -14.69 -5.37
N GLN A 74 -7.96 -14.33 -4.77
CA GLN A 74 -9.27 -14.35 -5.43
C GLN A 74 -9.29 -13.43 -6.65
N ASN A 75 -8.87 -12.17 -6.50
CA ASN A 75 -8.92 -11.18 -7.58
C ASN A 75 -7.91 -11.48 -8.68
N ILE A 76 -6.70 -11.89 -8.32
CA ILE A 76 -5.67 -12.29 -9.30
C ILE A 76 -6.08 -13.57 -10.03
N GLY A 77 -6.60 -14.57 -9.31
CA GLY A 77 -7.10 -15.81 -9.90
C GLY A 77 -8.23 -15.56 -10.92
N ASN A 78 -9.17 -14.68 -10.58
CA ASN A 78 -10.23 -14.29 -11.51
C ASN A 78 -9.70 -13.61 -12.78
N GLN A 79 -8.68 -12.75 -12.67
CA GLN A 79 -8.04 -12.14 -13.85
C GLN A 79 -7.39 -13.19 -14.76
N TRP A 80 -6.71 -14.18 -14.20
CA TRP A 80 -6.16 -15.30 -14.97
C TRP A 80 -7.24 -16.12 -15.67
N LEU A 81 -8.32 -16.46 -14.97
CA LEU A 81 -9.46 -17.18 -15.56
C LEU A 81 -10.09 -16.40 -16.72
N GLN A 82 -10.25 -15.08 -16.56
CA GLN A 82 -10.75 -14.21 -17.63
C GLN A 82 -9.82 -14.23 -18.85
N LEU A 83 -8.50 -14.15 -18.64
CA LEU A 83 -7.52 -14.23 -19.71
C LEU A 83 -7.61 -15.57 -20.45
N PHE A 84 -7.60 -16.70 -19.74
CA PHE A 84 -7.70 -18.02 -20.38
C PHE A 84 -9.01 -18.19 -21.15
N ASN A 85 -10.14 -17.73 -20.60
CA ASN A 85 -11.42 -17.76 -21.29
C ASN A 85 -11.45 -16.88 -22.54
N SER A 86 -10.68 -15.78 -22.56
CA SER A 86 -10.57 -14.90 -23.73
C SER A 86 -9.74 -15.50 -24.86
N LEU A 87 -8.77 -16.36 -24.54
CA LEU A 87 -7.89 -17.03 -25.50
C LEU A 87 -8.48 -18.34 -26.05
N ASN A 88 -9.44 -18.94 -25.34
CA ASN A 88 -10.14 -20.16 -25.73
C ASN A 88 -11.42 -19.89 -26.56
N LYS A 89 -11.57 -18.68 -27.09
CA LYS A 89 -12.58 -18.33 -28.10
C LYS A 89 -11.95 -18.37 -29.49
#